data_AF-A0A257CTX0-F1
#
_entry.id   AF-A0A257CTX0-F1
#
_cell.length_a   1.000
_cell.length_b   1.000
_cell.length_c   1.000
_cell.angle_alpha   90.00
_cell.angle_beta   90.00
_cell.angle_gamma   90.00
#
_symmetry.space_group_name_H-M   'P 1'
#
loop_
_entity.id
_entity.type
_entity.pdbx_description
1 polymer ?
#
loop_
_entity_poly.entity_id
_entity_poly.type
_entity_poly.pdbx_seq_one_letter_code
_entity_poly.pdbx_strand_id
1 'polypeptide(L)'
;MPSHTAPIERIWCAIAPDGAECEVTLQVGMPVEEPDGNWSVLVHLGGLEERPFKIFGTDSWQAAALGMRFVAKRIEDFSELGWKFFWRQGGAAATPEHLGFGAQWI
;
A
#
# COMPACT_ATOMS: atom_id res chain seq x y z
N MET A 1 2.30 24.58 -13.27
CA MET A 1 1.59 23.37 -13.76
C MET A 1 1.74 22.33 -12.67
N PRO A 2 0.68 21.80 -12.03
CA PRO A 2 0.89 20.63 -11.21
C PRO A 2 1.26 19.50 -12.19
N SER A 3 2.50 19.04 -12.13
CA SER A 3 2.87 17.79 -12.78
C SER A 3 2.06 16.70 -12.09
N HIS A 4 1.04 16.19 -12.78
CA HIS A 4 0.32 15.00 -12.35
C HIS A 4 1.26 13.81 -12.53
N THR A 5 2.24 13.67 -11.64
CA THR A 5 3.05 12.46 -11.59
C THR A 5 2.14 11.39 -11.01
N ALA A 6 1.81 10.40 -11.84
CA ALA A 6 0.92 9.33 -11.46
C ALA A 6 1.50 8.58 -10.24
N PRO A 7 0.66 8.25 -9.25
CA PRO A 7 1.07 7.38 -8.15
C PRO A 7 1.52 6.02 -8.69
N ILE A 8 2.36 5.32 -7.94
CA ILE A 8 2.56 3.89 -8.21
C ILE A 8 1.36 3.14 -7.64
N GLU A 9 0.75 2.29 -8.46
CA GLU A 9 -0.46 1.58 -8.10
C GLU A 9 -0.41 0.11 -8.51
N ARG A 10 -1.15 -0.71 -7.78
CA ARG A 10 -1.43 -2.10 -8.12
C ARG A 10 -2.83 -2.46 -7.63
N ILE A 11 -3.55 -3.22 -8.45
CA ILE A 11 -4.87 -3.75 -8.10
C ILE A 11 -4.75 -5.24 -7.84
N TRP A 12 -5.34 -5.70 -6.75
CA TRP A 12 -5.52 -7.09 -6.38
C TRP A 12 -7.00 -7.42 -6.23
N CYS A 13 -7.33 -8.70 -6.33
CA CYS A 13 -8.61 -9.19 -5.88
C CYS A 13 -8.47 -9.67 -4.43
N ALA A 14 -9.49 -9.46 -3.61
CA ALA A 14 -9.53 -9.93 -2.24
C ALA A 14 -10.84 -10.65 -1.94
N ILE A 15 -10.76 -11.58 -1.00
CA ILE A 15 -11.90 -12.23 -0.36
C ILE A 15 -11.88 -11.82 1.10
N ALA A 16 -12.92 -11.12 1.53
CA ALA A 16 -13.12 -10.70 2.91
C ALA A 16 -13.45 -11.91 3.82
N PRO A 17 -13.32 -11.79 5.15
CA PRO A 17 -13.57 -12.90 6.08
C PRO A 17 -14.99 -13.48 6.03
N ASP A 18 -15.96 -12.68 5.58
CA ASP A 18 -17.35 -13.10 5.36
C ASP A 18 -17.57 -13.80 4.00
N GLY A 19 -16.53 -13.89 3.17
CA GLY A 19 -16.57 -14.49 1.84
C GLY A 19 -16.88 -13.51 0.70
N ALA A 20 -17.11 -12.22 0.99
CA ALA A 20 -17.35 -11.22 -0.05
C ALA A 20 -16.09 -10.98 -0.89
N GLU A 21 -16.25 -10.94 -2.22
CA GLU A 21 -15.16 -10.59 -3.14
C GLU A 21 -15.13 -9.08 -3.39
N CYS A 22 -13.94 -8.49 -3.39
CA CYS A 22 -13.75 -7.09 -3.77
C CYS A 22 -12.42 -6.85 -4.48
N GLU A 23 -12.31 -5.72 -5.17
CA GLU A 23 -11.03 -5.22 -5.65
C GLU A 23 -10.35 -4.37 -4.57
N VAL A 24 -9.04 -4.58 -4.43
CA VAL A 24 -8.19 -3.84 -3.51
C VAL A 24 -7.17 -3.06 -4.33
N THR A 25 -7.18 -1.74 -4.17
CA THR A 25 -6.21 -0.85 -4.84
C THR A 25 -5.15 -0.43 -3.84
N LEU A 26 -3.90 -0.83 -4.10
CA LEU A 26 -2.73 -0.47 -3.32
C LEU A 26 -2.00 0.66 -4.04
N GLN A 27 -1.91 1.82 -3.41
CA GLN A 27 -1.39 3.02 -4.06
C GLN A 27 -0.44 3.75 -3.13
N VAL A 28 0.73 4.11 -3.65
CA VAL A 28 1.69 5.00 -2.99
C VAL A 28 1.93 6.20 -3.91
N GLY A 29 1.61 7.38 -3.39
CA GLY A 29 1.80 8.65 -4.08
C GLY A 29 3.27 9.02 -4.23
N MET A 30 3.53 10.01 -5.06
CA MET A 30 4.87 10.58 -5.17
C MET A 30 5.26 11.27 -3.87
N PRO A 31 6.54 11.17 -3.45
CA PRO A 31 7.06 11.96 -2.36
C PRO A 31 6.91 13.46 -2.64
N VAL A 32 6.38 14.18 -1.66
CA VAL A 32 6.23 15.63 -1.69
C VAL A 32 6.97 16.21 -0.50
N GLU A 33 7.73 17.28 -0.73
CA GLU A 33 8.36 18.06 0.32
C GLU A 33 7.29 18.88 1.06
N GLU A 34 7.33 18.81 2.39
CA GLU A 34 6.39 19.47 3.29
C GLU A 34 6.97 20.81 3.78
N PRO A 35 6.12 21.74 4.25
CA PRO A 35 6.57 23.07 4.70
C PRO A 35 7.60 23.06 5.85
N ASP A 36 7.68 21.96 6.61
CA ASP A 36 8.62 21.76 7.71
C ASP A 36 9.98 21.18 7.26
N GLY A 37 10.16 20.93 5.96
CA GLY A 37 11.37 20.34 5.37
C GLY A 37 11.40 18.81 5.40
N ASN A 38 10.37 18.15 5.96
CA ASN A 38 10.21 16.70 5.82
C ASN A 38 9.63 16.36 4.44
N TRP A 39 9.59 15.07 4.15
CA TRP A 39 8.94 14.53 2.96
C TRP A 39 7.76 13.66 3.37
N SER A 40 6.75 13.59 2.53
CA SER A 40 5.62 12.70 2.74
C SER A 40 5.17 11.99 1.48
N VAL A 41 4.50 10.85 1.66
CA VAL A 41 3.72 10.17 0.62
C VAL A 41 2.30 9.95 1.11
N LEU A 42 1.33 10.03 0.20
CA LEU A 42 -0.03 9.58 0.46
C LEU A 42 -0.16 8.11 0.05
N VAL A 43 -0.60 7.28 0.99
CA VAL A 43 -0.91 5.86 0.76
C VAL A 43 -2.42 5.67 0.76
N HIS A 44 -2.93 4.97 -0.25
CA HIS A 44 -4.34 4.64 -0.35
C HIS A 44 -4.50 3.12 -0.50
N LEU A 45 -5.44 2.57 0.28
CA LEU A 45 -5.75 1.13 0.35
C LEU A 45 -7.24 0.93 0.01
N GLY A 46 -7.61 1.32 -1.22
CA GLY A 46 -9.00 1.27 -1.66
C GLY A 46 -9.56 -0.14 -1.57
N GLY A 47 -10.82 -0.26 -1.13
CA GLY A 47 -11.47 -1.55 -0.86
C GLY A 47 -11.17 -2.15 0.52
N LEU A 48 -10.17 -1.62 1.24
CA LEU A 48 -9.84 -2.00 2.63
C LEU A 48 -10.07 -0.84 3.61
N GLU A 49 -9.71 0.38 3.21
CA GLU A 49 -9.75 1.59 4.04
C GLU A 49 -10.36 2.74 3.24
N GLU A 50 -11.22 3.54 3.90
CA GLU A 50 -11.88 4.67 3.24
C GLU A 50 -10.98 5.90 3.08
N ARG A 51 -10.00 6.07 3.98
CA ARG A 51 -9.18 7.27 4.06
C ARG A 51 -7.73 6.99 3.69
N PRO A 52 -7.07 7.90 2.95
CA PRO A 52 -5.64 7.79 2.72
C PRO A 52 -4.84 8.07 3.99
N PHE A 53 -3.64 7.49 4.05
CA PHE A 53 -2.66 7.70 5.11
C PHE A 53 -1.54 8.59 4.59
N LYS A 54 -1.13 9.58 5.38
CA LYS A 54 0.05 10.39 5.08
C LYS A 54 1.23 9.85 5.87
N ILE A 55 2.24 9.35 5.16
CA ILE A 55 3.45 8.75 5.75
C ILE A 55 4.60 9.72 5.56
N PHE A 56 5.33 10.02 6.63
CA PHE A 56 6.43 10.99 6.62
C PHE A 56 7.79 10.30 6.62
N GLY A 57 8.78 10.94 6.02
CA GLY A 57 10.19 10.59 6.06
C GLY A 57 11.07 11.83 6.01
N THR A 58 12.35 11.68 6.36
CA THR A 58 13.35 12.75 6.35
C THR A 58 13.75 13.18 4.94
N ASP A 59 13.59 12.29 3.96
CA ASP A 59 13.83 12.55 2.55
C ASP A 59 12.80 11.78 1.69
N SER A 60 12.80 12.08 0.38
CA SER A 60 11.88 11.49 -0.59
C SER A 60 11.96 9.97 -0.66
N TRP A 61 13.17 9.42 -0.55
CA TRP A 61 13.43 7.99 -0.61
C TRP A 61 12.86 7.29 0.62
N GLN A 62 13.14 7.82 1.81
CA GLN A 62 12.65 7.29 3.07
C GLN A 62 11.12 7.35 3.13
N ALA A 63 10.51 8.47 2.72
CA ALA A 63 9.06 8.60 2.70
C ALA A 63 8.41 7.53 1.79
N ALA A 64 8.94 7.32 0.58
CA ALA A 64 8.47 6.27 -0.32
C ALA A 64 8.66 4.86 0.25
N ALA A 65 9.83 4.55 0.81
CA ALA A 65 10.13 3.25 1.39
C ALA A 65 9.23 2.95 2.59
N LEU A 66 8.98 3.93 3.46
CA LEU A 66 8.06 3.81 4.58
C LEU A 66 6.62 3.64 4.11
N GLY A 67 6.18 4.37 3.08
CA GLY A 67 4.87 4.20 2.48
C GLY A 67 4.64 2.78 1.97
N MET A 68 5.61 2.21 1.24
CA MET A 68 5.51 0.83 0.75
C MET A 68 5.55 -0.21 1.89
N ARG A 69 6.39 0.00 2.92
CA ARG A 69 6.39 -0.85 4.13
C ARG A 69 5.05 -0.81 4.85
N PHE A 70 4.45 0.38 4.94
CA PHE A 70 3.13 0.54 5.54
C PHE A 70 2.07 -0.26 4.79
N VAL A 71 2.06 -0.21 3.45
CA VAL A 71 1.16 -1.06 2.63
C VAL A 71 1.37 -2.54 2.96
N ALA A 72 2.62 -3.02 2.95
CA ALA A 72 2.92 -4.43 3.24
C ALA A 72 2.43 -4.85 4.63
N LYS A 73 2.67 -4.02 5.65
CA LYS A 73 2.20 -4.30 7.02
C LYS A 73 0.69 -4.33 7.12
N ARG A 74 -0.02 -3.40 6.47
CA ARG A 74 -1.49 -3.40 6.48
C ARG A 74 -2.06 -4.65 5.81
N ILE A 75 -1.47 -5.10 4.70
CA ILE A 75 -1.89 -6.36 4.04
C ILE A 75 -1.65 -7.57 4.96
N GLU A 76 -0.54 -7.60 5.68
CA GLU A 76 -0.29 -8.62 6.70
C GLU A 76 -1.37 -8.59 7.79
N ASP A 77 -1.66 -7.43 8.38
CA ASP A 77 -2.69 -7.27 9.41
C ASP A 77 -4.06 -7.76 8.92
N PHE A 78 -4.47 -7.39 7.70
CA PHE A 78 -5.74 -7.84 7.13
C PHE A 78 -5.73 -9.36 6.88
N SER A 79 -4.59 -9.92 6.47
CA SER A 79 -4.46 -11.38 6.30
C SER A 79 -4.62 -12.11 7.63
N GLU A 80 -4.07 -11.57 8.72
CA GLU A 80 -4.26 -12.10 10.09
C GLU A 80 -5.73 -12.02 10.53
N LEU A 81 -6.48 -11.04 10.04
CA LEU A 81 -7.93 -10.91 10.25
C LEU A 81 -8.77 -11.80 9.32
N GLY A 82 -8.14 -12.65 8.51
CA GLY A 82 -8.82 -13.64 7.67
C GLY A 82 -9.08 -13.20 6.23
N TRP A 83 -8.60 -12.03 5.81
CA TRP A 83 -8.64 -11.63 4.41
C TRP A 83 -7.70 -12.50 3.58
N LYS A 84 -8.07 -12.72 2.32
CA LYS A 84 -7.25 -13.45 1.35
C LYS A 84 -7.06 -12.61 0.10
N PHE A 85 -5.81 -12.44 -0.34
CA PHE A 85 -5.47 -11.59 -1.48
C PHE A 85 -4.98 -12.44 -2.67
N PHE A 86 -5.27 -11.97 -3.88
CA PHE A 86 -4.94 -12.65 -5.13
C PHE A 86 -4.53 -11.62 -6.18
N TRP A 87 -3.60 -12.01 -7.05
CA TRP A 87 -3.15 -11.15 -8.15
C TRP A 87 -4.27 -10.79 -9.13
N ARG A 88 -5.23 -11.70 -9.29
CA ARG A 88 -6.43 -11.59 -10.12
C ARG A 88 -7.46 -12.59 -9.60
N GLN A 89 -8.72 -12.44 -10.01
CA GLN A 89 -9.77 -13.39 -9.66
C GLN A 89 -9.41 -14.81 -10.13
N GLY A 90 -9.48 -15.79 -9.21
CA GLY A 90 -9.04 -17.17 -9.47
C GLY A 90 -7.55 -17.36 -9.74
N GLY A 91 -6.72 -16.32 -9.52
CA GLY A 91 -5.28 -16.34 -9.71
C GLY A 91 -4.51 -16.92 -8.52
N ALA A 92 -3.18 -16.83 -8.60
CA ALA A 92 -2.31 -17.17 -7.47
C ALA A 92 -2.53 -16.20 -6.29
N ALA A 93 -2.28 -16.70 -5.08
CA ALA A 93 -2.31 -15.88 -3.88
C ALA A 93 -1.27 -14.76 -3.98
N ALA A 94 -1.69 -13.56 -3.58
CA ALA A 94 -0.81 -12.42 -3.36
C ALA A 94 -0.53 -12.33 -1.85
N THR A 95 0.71 -12.01 -1.49
CA THR A 95 1.17 -11.96 -0.09
C THR A 95 1.96 -10.68 0.16
N PRO A 96 2.12 -10.23 1.42
CA PRO A 96 2.93 -9.07 1.75
C PRO A 96 4.35 -9.12 1.18
N GLU A 97 4.97 -10.31 1.11
CA GLU A 97 6.32 -10.50 0.57
C GLU A 97 6.45 -10.06 -0.90
N HIS A 98 5.37 -10.21 -1.68
CA HIS A 98 5.32 -9.78 -3.07
C HIS A 98 5.32 -8.25 -3.27
N LEU A 99 5.22 -7.49 -2.17
CA LEU A 99 5.39 -6.04 -2.15
C LEU A 99 6.85 -5.62 -1.93
N GLY A 100 7.77 -6.58 -1.76
CA GLY A 100 9.21 -6.33 -1.70
C GLY A 100 9.77 -6.02 -0.30
N PHE A 101 8.95 -6.11 0.75
CA PHE A 101 9.35 -5.87 2.15
C PHE A 101 9.15 -7.12 3.00
N GLY A 102 9.88 -8.18 2.67
CA GLY A 102 10.04 -9.34 3.56
C GLY A 102 10.98 -9.02 4.73
N ALA A 103 10.91 -9.82 5.80
CA ALA A 103 11.62 -9.68 7.08
C ALA A 103 13.17 -9.72 7.03
N GLN A 104 13.79 -9.51 5.86
CA GLN A 104 15.21 -9.76 5.63
C GLN A 104 16.08 -8.49 5.51
N TRP A 105 15.56 -7.33 5.92
CA TRP A 105 16.32 -6.07 5.97
C TRP A 105 16.26 -5.45 7.36
N ILE A 106 16.88 -6.13 8.33
CA ILE A 106 17.37 -5.57 9.61
C ILE A 106 18.83 -5.98 9.73
#